data_AF-A0A8H5ZTD3-F1
#
_entry.id   AF-A0A8H5ZTD3-F1
#
_cell.length_a   1.000
_cell.length_b   1.000
_cell.length_c   1.000
_cell.angle_alpha   90.00
_cell.angle_beta   90.00
_cell.angle_gamma   90.00
#
_symmetry.space_group_name_H-M   'P 1'
#
loop_
_entity.id
_entity.type
_entity.pdbx_description
1 polymer ?
#
loop_
_entity_poly.entity_id
_entity_poly.type
_entity_poly.pdbx_seq_one_letter_code
_entity_poly.pdbx_strand_id
1 'polypeptide(L)'
;MPAVVLTNICTLLGLVNGAAGTAVGIAIDPTAQFFEIDDLYTLCTKPPACILFKPDRLRPTVFQDLQPSVIPVFPLERSVTLKGYSVRRKQIPKCPAFCLTDRHLQLQSSTLKMTLPYEDKIVTGSIAQ
;
A
#
# COMPACT_ATOMS: atom_id res chain seq x y z
N MET A 1 -8.29 -0.85 5.34
CA MET A 1 -7.16 0.09 5.57
C MET A 1 -6.85 0.85 4.27
N PRO A 2 -6.89 2.19 4.26
CA PRO A 2 -6.49 2.99 3.08
C PRO A 2 -5.04 2.72 2.67
N ALA A 3 -4.80 2.48 1.39
CA ALA A 3 -3.49 2.15 0.86
C ALA A 3 -3.29 2.69 -0.56
N VAL A 4 -2.03 2.89 -0.94
CA VAL A 4 -1.61 3.31 -2.28
C VAL A 4 -0.64 2.29 -2.85
N VAL A 5 -0.83 1.97 -4.13
CA VAL A 5 0.05 1.10 -4.92
C VAL A 5 1.32 1.87 -5.31
N LEU A 6 2.50 1.30 -5.05
CA LEU A 6 3.79 1.98 -5.23
C LEU A 6 4.47 1.72 -6.58
N THR A 7 3.94 0.83 -7.40
CA THR A 7 4.53 0.46 -8.68
C THR A 7 3.48 -0.01 -9.67
N ASN A 8 3.79 0.04 -10.96
CA ASN A 8 2.88 -0.51 -11.97
C ASN A 8 2.86 -2.04 -11.85
N ILE A 9 1.67 -2.59 -11.60
CA ILE A 9 1.44 -4.03 -11.49
C ILE A 9 0.65 -4.51 -12.70
N CYS A 10 -0.52 -3.91 -12.93
CA CYS A 10 -1.38 -4.25 -14.06
C CYS A 10 -2.23 -3.03 -14.44
N THR A 11 -1.89 -2.40 -15.57
CA THR A 11 -2.58 -1.21 -16.08
C THR A 11 -4.02 -1.50 -16.49
N LEU A 12 -4.31 -2.70 -17.02
CA LEU A 12 -5.66 -3.13 -17.39
C LEU A 12 -6.61 -3.20 -16.19
N LEU A 13 -6.08 -3.57 -15.02
CA LEU A 13 -6.82 -3.62 -13.77
C LEU A 13 -6.77 -2.28 -13.00
N GLY A 14 -6.11 -1.26 -13.54
CA GLY A 14 -5.94 0.04 -12.86
C GLY A 14 -4.95 0.00 -11.69
N LEU A 15 -4.19 -1.08 -11.53
CA LEU A 15 -3.13 -1.22 -10.53
C LEU A 15 -1.83 -0.57 -11.03
N VAL A 16 -1.85 0.76 -11.05
CA VAL A 16 -0.73 1.61 -11.45
C VAL A 16 -0.06 2.26 -10.24
N ASN A 17 1.15 2.76 -10.41
CA ASN A 17 1.83 3.55 -9.39
C ASN A 17 0.96 4.77 -9.02
N GLY A 18 0.72 4.97 -7.72
CA GLY A 18 -0.17 6.00 -7.20
C GLY A 18 -1.65 5.60 -7.16
N ALA A 19 -2.04 4.40 -7.59
CA ALA A 19 -3.42 3.97 -7.47
C ALA A 19 -3.83 3.85 -5.98
N ALA A 20 -4.80 4.65 -5.57
CA ALA A 20 -5.37 4.65 -4.23
C ALA A 20 -6.53 3.65 -4.12
N GLY A 21 -6.75 3.16 -2.92
CA GLY A 21 -7.81 2.22 -2.60
C GLY A 21 -7.77 1.76 -1.16
N THR A 22 -8.52 0.71 -0.90
CA THR A 22 -8.62 0.10 0.43
C THR A 22 -8.08 -1.33 0.40
N ALA A 23 -7.11 -1.64 1.25
CA ALA A 23 -6.79 -3.02 1.60
C ALA A 23 -7.92 -3.55 2.50
N VAL A 24 -8.69 -4.51 1.97
CA VAL A 24 -9.88 -5.08 2.61
C VAL A 24 -9.60 -6.39 3.35
N GLY A 25 -8.44 -7.01 3.10
CA GLY A 25 -8.03 -8.23 3.76
C GLY A 25 -6.64 -8.68 3.32
N ILE A 26 -6.25 -9.85 3.81
CA ILE A 26 -5.02 -10.55 3.42
C ILE A 26 -5.35 -12.01 3.09
N ALA A 27 -4.61 -12.59 2.17
CA ALA A 27 -4.55 -14.04 2.02
C ALA A 27 -3.37 -14.58 2.83
N ILE A 28 -3.63 -15.60 3.62
CA ILE A 28 -2.63 -16.29 4.42
C ILE A 28 -1.93 -17.34 3.54
N ASP A 29 -0.61 -17.47 3.69
CA ASP A 29 0.12 -18.57 3.05
C ASP A 29 -0.36 -19.90 3.68
N PRO A 30 -0.79 -20.90 2.89
CA PRO A 30 -1.35 -22.14 3.42
C PRO A 30 -0.35 -22.97 4.23
N THR A 31 0.94 -22.66 4.14
CA THR A 31 2.02 -23.30 4.89
C THR A 31 2.51 -22.44 6.06
N ALA A 32 1.82 -21.34 6.37
CA ALA A 32 2.06 -20.54 7.56
C ALA A 32 1.60 -21.28 8.82
N GLN A 33 2.33 -21.06 9.90
CA GLN A 33 1.96 -21.52 11.24
C GLN A 33 1.66 -20.29 12.11
N PHE A 34 0.70 -20.46 13.02
CA PHE A 34 0.25 -19.43 13.92
C PHE A 34 0.58 -19.80 15.35
N PHE A 35 1.10 -18.83 16.10
CA PHE A 35 1.42 -18.96 17.51
C PHE A 35 0.72 -17.83 18.26
N GLU A 36 -0.17 -18.18 19.17
CA GLU A 36 -0.80 -17.20 20.06
C GLU A 36 0.24 -16.73 21.08
N ILE A 37 0.41 -15.43 21.20
CA ILE A 37 1.28 -14.82 22.21
C ILE A 37 0.42 -14.47 23.44
N ASP A 38 -0.72 -13.81 23.20
CA ASP A 38 -1.75 -13.45 24.18
C ASP A 38 -3.11 -13.28 23.46
N ASP A 39 -4.12 -12.78 24.18
CA ASP A 39 -5.49 -12.58 23.66
C ASP A 39 -5.59 -11.55 22.51
N LEU A 40 -4.55 -10.74 22.28
CA LEU A 40 -4.54 -9.66 21.29
C LEU A 40 -3.62 -9.96 20.09
N TYR A 41 -2.60 -10.80 20.26
CA TYR A 41 -1.53 -10.97 19.28
C TYR A 41 -1.32 -12.43 18.89
N THR A 42 -1.40 -12.67 17.58
CA THR A 42 -1.00 -13.94 16.95
C THR A 42 0.21 -13.71 16.06
N LEU A 43 1.29 -14.44 16.33
CA LEU A 43 2.48 -14.46 15.49
C LEU A 43 2.29 -15.42 14.32
N CYS A 44 2.68 -14.98 13.12
CA CYS A 44 2.63 -15.78 11.91
C CYS A 44 4.05 -16.01 11.38
N THR A 45 4.39 -17.26 11.04
CA THR A 45 5.74 -17.60 10.56
C THR A 45 6.06 -17.12 9.16
N LYS A 46 5.04 -16.72 8.40
CA LYS A 46 5.18 -16.28 7.01
C LYS A 46 4.49 -14.94 6.78
N PRO A 47 5.02 -14.11 5.87
CA PRO A 47 4.29 -12.94 5.43
C PRO A 47 2.99 -13.37 4.72
N PRO A 48 1.99 -12.47 4.64
CA PRO A 48 0.81 -12.71 3.81
C PRO A 48 1.17 -13.09 2.37
N ALA A 49 0.44 -14.04 1.81
CA ALA A 49 0.60 -14.46 0.41
C ALA A 49 0.23 -13.32 -0.56
N CYS A 50 -0.81 -12.56 -0.24
CA CYS A 50 -1.18 -11.32 -0.93
C CYS A 50 -2.05 -10.43 -0.03
N ILE A 51 -2.27 -9.19 -0.46
CA ILE A 51 -3.37 -8.36 0.08
C ILE A 51 -4.56 -8.45 -0.86
N LEU A 52 -5.76 -8.34 -0.30
CA LEU A 52 -6.98 -8.11 -1.05
C LEU A 52 -7.19 -6.59 -1.15
N PHE A 53 -7.11 -6.04 -2.35
CA PHE A 53 -7.14 -4.60 -2.58
C PHE A 53 -8.36 -4.21 -3.42
N LYS A 54 -9.11 -3.23 -2.93
CA LYS A 54 -10.24 -2.62 -3.65
C LYS A 54 -9.84 -1.21 -4.09
N PRO A 55 -9.55 -0.98 -5.38
CA PRO A 55 -9.21 0.35 -5.89
C PRO A 55 -10.38 1.33 -5.73
N ASP A 56 -10.10 2.61 -5.50
CA ASP A 56 -11.15 3.65 -5.44
C ASP A 56 -11.79 3.86 -6.82
N ARG A 57 -10.97 3.82 -7.88
CA ARG A 57 -11.43 3.82 -9.26
C ARG A 57 -11.76 2.40 -9.70
N LEU A 58 -13.02 2.02 -9.50
CA LEU A 58 -13.49 0.68 -9.79
C LEU A 58 -13.34 0.34 -11.27
N ARG A 59 -12.76 -0.83 -11.54
CA ARG A 59 -12.88 -1.52 -12.83
C ARG A 59 -13.63 -2.83 -12.60
N PRO A 60 -14.65 -3.14 -13.41
CA PRO A 60 -15.40 -4.37 -13.27
C PRO A 60 -14.44 -5.55 -13.46
N THR A 61 -14.14 -6.22 -12.36
CA THR A 61 -13.22 -7.34 -12.28
C THR A 61 -13.83 -8.35 -11.33
N VAL A 62 -13.78 -9.62 -11.71
CA VAL A 62 -14.32 -10.72 -10.93
C VAL A 62 -13.24 -11.79 -10.89
N PHE A 63 -12.87 -12.16 -9.67
CA PHE A 63 -12.05 -13.33 -9.40
C PHE A 63 -12.93 -14.34 -8.67
N GLN A 64 -12.72 -15.62 -8.95
CA GLN A 64 -13.43 -16.68 -8.24
C GLN A 64 -13.21 -16.52 -6.73
N ASP A 65 -14.29 -16.67 -5.95
CA ASP A 65 -14.30 -16.57 -4.49
C ASP A 65 -13.92 -15.20 -3.90
N LEU A 66 -13.84 -14.15 -4.73
CA LEU A 66 -13.63 -12.78 -4.26
C LEU A 66 -14.82 -11.89 -4.58
N GLN A 67 -15.03 -10.89 -3.72
CA GLN A 67 -16.01 -9.85 -3.95
C GLN A 67 -15.69 -9.08 -5.24
N PRO A 68 -16.70 -8.60 -5.99
CA PRO A 68 -16.48 -7.83 -7.20
C PRO A 68 -15.55 -6.64 -6.96
N SER A 69 -14.64 -6.39 -7.89
CA SER A 69 -13.65 -5.31 -7.83
C SER A 69 -12.62 -5.41 -6.70
N VAL A 70 -12.51 -6.57 -6.04
CA VAL A 70 -11.40 -6.90 -5.15
C VAL A 70 -10.33 -7.65 -5.94
N ILE A 71 -9.11 -7.13 -5.89
CA ILE A 71 -8.00 -7.61 -6.69
C ILE A 71 -6.90 -8.10 -5.75
N PRO A 72 -6.42 -9.35 -5.89
CA PRO A 72 -5.29 -9.83 -5.11
C PRO A 72 -3.99 -9.16 -5.60
N VAL A 73 -3.25 -8.55 -4.68
CA VAL A 73 -1.95 -7.92 -4.96
C VAL A 73 -0.84 -8.70 -4.27
N PHE A 74 -0.03 -9.37 -5.08
CA PHE A 74 1.04 -10.26 -4.63
C PHE A 74 2.34 -9.50 -4.33
N PRO A 75 3.21 -10.05 -3.46
CA PRO A 75 4.56 -9.55 -3.26
C PRO A 75 5.35 -9.52 -4.57
N LEU A 76 6.02 -8.39 -4.83
CA LEU A 76 6.96 -8.25 -5.93
C LEU A 76 8.39 -8.31 -5.39
N GLU A 77 9.28 -8.85 -6.21
CA GLU A 77 10.69 -8.89 -5.91
C GLU A 77 11.44 -7.76 -6.62
N ARG A 78 12.30 -7.05 -5.89
CA ARG A 78 13.13 -5.97 -6.42
C ARG A 78 14.54 -6.08 -5.85
N SER A 79 15.52 -5.74 -6.66
CA SER A 79 16.93 -5.69 -6.27
C SER A 79 17.43 -4.26 -6.31
N VAL A 80 18.22 -3.86 -5.32
CA VAL A 80 18.93 -2.58 -5.30
C VAL A 80 20.41 -2.85 -5.09
N THR A 81 21.24 -2.31 -5.97
CA THR A 81 22.70 -2.41 -5.85
C THR A 81 23.24 -1.16 -5.19
N LEU A 82 23.96 -1.33 -4.07
CA LEU A 82 24.60 -0.25 -3.32
C LEU A 82 26.06 -0.63 -3.05
N LYS A 83 27.00 0.20 -3.53
CA LYS A 83 28.45 0.01 -3.32
C LYS A 83 28.94 -1.41 -3.67
N GLY A 84 28.43 -1.98 -4.76
CA GLY A 84 28.79 -3.34 -5.21
C GLY A 84 28.03 -4.48 -4.54
N TYR A 85 27.24 -4.22 -3.50
CA TYR A 85 26.37 -5.20 -2.85
C TYR A 85 24.96 -5.14 -3.43
N SER A 86 24.33 -6.29 -3.64
CA SER A 86 22.95 -6.36 -4.11
C SER A 86 22.02 -6.84 -2.99
N VAL A 87 21.00 -6.04 -2.68
CA VAL A 87 19.96 -6.38 -1.71
C VAL A 87 18.68 -6.66 -2.46
N ARG A 88 18.13 -7.87 -2.28
CA ARG A 88 16.84 -8.28 -2.82
C ARG A 88 15.76 -8.17 -1.76
N ARG A 89 14.63 -7.59 -2.13
CA ARG A 89 13.44 -7.45 -1.28
C ARG A 89 12.24 -8.04 -1.99
N LYS A 90 11.52 -8.93 -1.29
CA LYS A 90 10.19 -9.41 -1.70
C LYS A 90 9.15 -8.75 -0.80
N GLN A 91 8.30 -7.90 -1.37
CA GLN A 91 7.29 -7.18 -0.59
C GLN A 91 6.07 -6.85 -1.44
N ILE A 92 4.90 -6.82 -0.81
CA ILE A 92 3.70 -6.24 -1.41
C ILE A 92 3.95 -4.76 -1.69
N PRO A 93 3.83 -4.29 -2.95
CA PRO A 93 4.19 -2.93 -3.35
C PRO A 93 3.10 -1.92 -2.96
N LYS A 94 2.85 -1.78 -1.66
CA LYS A 94 1.88 -0.83 -1.09
C LYS A 94 2.49 0.05 -0.01
N CYS A 95 1.90 1.20 0.22
CA CYS A 95 2.05 1.97 1.46
C CYS A 95 0.68 2.28 2.08
N PRO A 96 0.59 2.47 3.41
CA PRO A 96 -0.55 3.16 4.00
C PRO A 96 -0.73 4.52 3.34
N ALA A 97 -1.97 4.90 2.99
CA ALA A 97 -2.21 6.17 2.30
C ALA A 97 -1.89 7.39 3.18
N PHE A 98 -1.97 7.25 4.51
CA PHE A 98 -1.66 8.32 5.47
C PHE A 98 -0.15 8.52 5.73
N CYS A 99 0.72 7.64 5.21
CA CYS A 99 2.17 7.74 5.38
C CYS A 99 2.87 8.47 4.22
N LEU A 100 2.11 8.98 3.24
CA LEU A 100 2.67 9.68 2.08
C LEU A 100 3.06 11.11 2.49
N THR A 101 4.35 11.42 2.40
CA THR A 101 4.89 12.77 2.58
C THR A 101 4.99 13.50 1.25
N ASP A 102 4.92 14.83 1.26
CA ASP A 102 4.87 15.67 0.04
C ASP A 102 6.01 15.41 -0.96
N ARG A 103 7.20 15.07 -0.45
CA ARG A 103 8.37 14.72 -1.29
C ARG A 103 8.14 13.46 -2.12
N HIS A 104 7.40 12.49 -1.61
CA HIS A 104 7.08 11.26 -2.33
C HIS A 104 5.93 11.48 -3.32
N LEU A 105 5.02 12.41 -3.01
CA LEU A 105 3.93 12.83 -3.90
C LEU A 105 4.41 13.65 -5.11
N GLN A 106 5.43 14.50 -4.96
CA GLN A 106 5.96 15.31 -6.07
C GLN A 106 6.58 14.50 -7.21
N LEU A 107 7.09 13.30 -6.94
CA LEU A 107 7.52 12.35 -7.98
C LEU A 107 6.36 11.53 -8.58
N GLN A 108 5.19 11.54 -7.93
CA GLN A 108 4.00 10.77 -8.32
C GLN A 108 2.87 11.62 -8.93
N SER A 109 2.94 12.95 -8.88
CA SER A 109 1.76 13.79 -9.12
C SER A 109 1.66 14.34 -10.53
N SER A 110 0.55 13.96 -11.17
CA SER A 110 -0.42 14.96 -11.60
C SER A 110 -1.85 14.71 -11.07
N THR A 111 -2.12 13.75 -10.16
CA THR A 111 -3.53 13.42 -9.82
C THR A 111 -3.84 12.89 -8.40
N LEU A 112 -2.99 13.06 -7.39
CA LEU A 112 -3.37 12.71 -6.00
C LEU A 112 -3.59 13.97 -5.17
N LYS A 113 -4.82 14.51 -5.20
CA LYS A 113 -5.29 15.46 -4.19
C LYS A 113 -5.79 14.65 -2.99
N MET A 114 -4.91 14.35 -2.05
CA MET A 114 -5.31 13.83 -0.74
C MET A 114 -5.64 15.05 0.13
N THR A 115 -6.92 15.26 0.44
CA THR A 115 -7.35 16.24 1.43
C THR A 115 -6.96 15.69 2.81
N LEU A 116 -5.90 16.23 3.41
CA LEU A 116 -5.56 15.97 4.81
C LEU A 116 -6.64 16.61 5.70
N PRO A 117 -7.29 15.87 6.63
CA PRO A 117 -8.12 16.48 7.65
C PRO A 117 -7.22 16.91 8.81
N TYR A 118 -6.50 18.01 8.64
CA TYR A 118 -5.84 18.67 9.77
C TYR A 118 -5.61 20.16 9.46
N GLU A 119 -6.63 20.97 9.75
CA GLU A 119 -6.52 22.43 9.82
C GLU A 119 -5.82 22.79 11.14
N ASP A 120 -4.49 22.78 11.13
CA ASP A 120 -3.74 23.50 12.18
C ASP A 120 -3.52 24.93 11.72
N LYS A 121 -4.22 25.84 12.41
CA LYS A 121 -4.08 27.29 12.32
C LYS A 121 -2.61 27.66 12.53
N ILE A 122 -1.91 28.01 11.45
CA ILE A 122 -0.66 28.74 11.55
C ILE A 122 -1.00 30.17 11.97
N VAL A 123 -0.82 30.47 13.25
CA VAL A 123 -0.74 31.84 13.74
C VAL A 123 0.57 32.41 13.20
N THR A 124 0.51 33.20 12.13
CA THR A 124 1.63 34.00 11.65
C THR A 124 1.89 35.13 12.64
N GLY A 125 2.82 34.91 13.56
CA GLY A 125 3.43 35.96 14.36
C GLY A 125 4.36 36.80 13.49
N SER A 126 3.99 38.06 13.27
CA SER A 126 4.85 39.11 12.72
C SER A 126 6.02 39.36 13.67
N ILE A 127 7.25 39.34 13.16
CA ILE A 127 8.37 40.06 13.76
C ILE A 127 9.00 40.90 12.66
N ALA A 128 8.75 42.20 12.78
CA ALA A 128 9.44 43.24 12.03
C ALA A 128 10.88 43.37 12.53
N GLN A 129 11.81 43.54 11.60
CA GLN A 129 12.97 44.43 11.71
C GLN A 129 13.17 45.11 10.36
#